data_AF-A0A968Y140-F1
#
_entry.id   AF-A0A968Y140-F1
#
_cell.length_a   1.000
_cell.length_b   1.000
_cell.length_c   1.000
_cell.angle_alpha   90.00
_cell.angle_beta   90.00
_cell.angle_gamma   90.00
#
_symmetry.space_group_name_H-M   'P 1'
#
loop_
_entity.id
_entity.type
_entity.pdbx_description
1 polymer ?
#
loop_
_entity_poly.entity_id
_entity_poly.type
_entity_poly.pdbx_seq_one_letter_code
_entity_poly.pdbx_strand_id
1 'polypeptide(L)'
;MQAILLSREEVARRAKQLYENGIRQKIEVEENIGKMVIIDIETGDYEVDKTGLQASRNLSKKHPNARLFGIRIGYNVAVSFGGVMERVCK
;
A
#
# COMPACT_ATOMS: atom_id res chain seq x y z
N MET A 1 12.21 14.76 -10.93
CA MET A 1 12.20 13.29 -10.92
C MET A 1 11.66 12.84 -12.28
N GLN A 2 12.42 12.06 -13.06
CA GLN A 2 11.93 11.53 -14.34
C GLN A 2 10.86 10.47 -14.07
N ALA A 3 9.75 10.53 -14.80
CA ALA A 3 8.74 9.49 -14.74
C ALA A 3 9.28 8.23 -15.42
N ILE A 4 9.77 7.27 -14.63
CA ILE A 4 10.08 5.94 -15.16
C ILE A 4 8.74 5.30 -15.55
N LEU A 5 8.57 4.90 -16.81
CA LEU A 5 7.38 4.16 -17.22
C LEU A 5 7.53 2.71 -16.72
N LEU A 6 6.90 2.40 -15.59
CA LEU A 6 6.87 1.05 -15.03
C LEU A 6 5.61 0.33 -15.50
N SER A 7 5.73 -0.98 -15.76
CA SER A 7 4.55 -1.82 -15.93
C SER A 7 3.80 -1.95 -14.61
N ARG A 8 2.52 -2.37 -14.66
CA ARG A 8 1.72 -2.56 -13.45
C ARG A 8 2.30 -3.63 -12.53
N GLU A 9 2.91 -4.66 -13.12
CA GLU A 9 3.56 -5.76 -12.43
C GLU A 9 4.81 -5.29 -11.69
N GLU A 10 5.62 -4.43 -12.32
CA GLU A 10 6.81 -3.87 -11.70
C GLU A 10 6.46 -2.90 -10.56
N VAL A 11 5.39 -2.12 -10.73
CA VAL A 11 4.82 -1.29 -9.66
C VAL A 11 4.42 -2.14 -8.46
N ALA A 12 3.64 -3.21 -8.69
CA ALA A 12 3.21 -4.12 -7.63
C ALA A 12 4.39 -4.83 -6.96
N ARG A 13 5.39 -5.26 -7.73
CA ARG A 13 6.61 -5.90 -7.22
C ARG A 13 7.38 -4.98 -6.28
N ARG A 14 7.59 -3.72 -6.67
CA ARG A 14 8.28 -2.72 -5.83
C ARG A 14 7.49 -2.40 -4.57
N ALA A 15 6.18 -2.17 -4.68
CA ALA A 15 5.32 -1.93 -3.53
C ALA A 15 5.37 -3.10 -2.53
N LYS A 16 5.33 -4.34 -3.02
CA LYS A 16 5.46 -5.53 -2.18
C LYS A 16 6.82 -5.60 -1.48
N GLN A 17 7.91 -5.29 -2.17
CA GLN A 17 9.24 -5.25 -1.56
C GLN A 17 9.34 -4.19 -0.45
N LEU A 18 8.82 -2.98 -0.69
CA LEU A 18 8.75 -1.92 0.33
C LEU A 18 7.91 -2.36 1.54
N TYR A 19 6.78 -3.03 1.27
CA TYR A 19 5.92 -3.57 2.31
C TYR A 19 6.66 -4.59 3.19
N GLU A 20 7.14 -5.69 2.59
CA GLU A 20 7.75 -6.81 3.34
C GLU A 20 9.05 -6.43 4.03
N ASN A 21 9.91 -5.61 3.38
CA ASN A 21 11.26 -5.35 3.89
C ASN A 21 11.33 -4.27 4.97
N GLY A 22 10.24 -3.57 5.28
CA GLY A 22 10.30 -2.52 6.29
C GLY A 22 8.97 -1.99 6.81
N ILE A 23 7.98 -1.79 5.94
CA ILE A 23 6.71 -1.18 6.36
C ILE A 23 5.91 -2.15 7.23
N ARG A 24 5.87 -3.43 6.84
CA ARG A 24 5.09 -4.48 7.50
C ARG A 24 5.36 -4.57 9.01
N GLN A 25 6.63 -4.58 9.40
CA GLN A 25 7.05 -4.68 10.81
C GLN A 25 6.57 -3.49 11.66
N LYS A 26 6.26 -2.35 11.04
CA LYS A 26 5.83 -1.13 11.73
C LYS A 26 4.32 -1.00 11.83
N ILE A 27 3.58 -1.60 10.89
CA ILE A 27 2.14 -1.33 10.74
C ILE A 27 1.24 -2.55 10.87
N GLU A 28 1.77 -3.77 10.77
CA GLU A 28 0.99 -5.01 10.96
C GLU A 28 0.80 -5.29 12.46
N VAL A 29 0.15 -4.34 13.14
CA VAL A 29 -0.29 -4.42 14.54
C VAL A 29 -1.81 -4.53 14.58
N GLU A 30 -2.36 -5.07 15.67
CA GLU A 30 -3.80 -5.41 15.76
C GLU A 30 -4.72 -4.22 15.42
N GLU A 31 -4.36 -3.00 15.85
CA GLU A 31 -5.15 -1.78 15.57
C GLU A 31 -5.24 -1.44 14.07
N ASN A 32 -4.30 -1.90 13.26
CA ASN A 32 -4.20 -1.58 11.84
C ASN A 32 -4.64 -2.72 10.93
N ILE A 33 -4.87 -3.93 11.45
CA ILE A 33 -5.36 -5.05 10.64
C ILE A 33 -6.68 -4.67 9.99
N GLY A 34 -6.77 -4.90 8.68
CA GLY A 34 -7.93 -4.52 7.86
C GLY A 34 -8.00 -3.04 7.48
N LYS A 35 -7.09 -2.17 7.93
CA LYS A 35 -6.89 -0.85 7.31
C LYS A 35 -6.11 -1.00 5.99
N MET A 36 -6.05 0.07 5.22
CA MET A 36 -5.25 0.17 4.01
C MET A 36 -3.96 0.92 4.30
N VAL A 37 -2.83 0.40 3.83
CA VAL A 37 -1.61 1.20 3.63
C VAL A 37 -1.54 1.62 2.17
N ILE A 38 -1.28 2.91 1.95
CA ILE A 38 -0.96 3.45 0.63
C ILE A 38 0.53 3.78 0.64
N ILE A 39 1.23 3.29 -0.37
CA ILE A 39 2.68 3.44 -0.53
C ILE A 39 2.93 4.22 -1.81
N ASP A 40 3.66 5.32 -1.73
CA ASP A 40 4.28 5.91 -2.91
C ASP A 40 5.53 5.12 -3.27
N ILE A 41 5.47 4.35 -4.36
CA ILE A 41 6.54 3.40 -4.69
C ILE A 41 7.84 4.08 -5.15
N GLU A 42 7.75 5.35 -5.55
CA GLU A 42 8.89 6.12 -6.06
C GLU A 42 9.76 6.65 -4.91
N THR A 43 9.14 6.97 -3.77
CA THR A 43 9.81 7.55 -2.60
C THR A 43 9.92 6.59 -1.43
N GLY A 44 9.04 5.58 -1.35
CA GLY A 44 8.89 4.71 -0.18
C GLY A 44 8.06 5.31 0.95
N ASP A 45 7.57 6.55 0.80
CA ASP A 45 6.64 7.15 1.75
C ASP A 45 5.33 6.36 1.79
N TYR A 46 4.75 6.24 2.97
CA TYR A 46 3.49 5.53 3.14
C TYR A 46 2.61 6.18 4.20
N GLU A 47 1.30 5.98 4.05
CA GLU A 47 0.29 6.38 5.02
C GLU A 47 -0.74 5.27 5.21
N VAL A 48 -1.25 5.14 6.43
CA VAL A 48 -2.29 4.17 6.79
C VAL A 48 -3.61 4.90 7.01
N ASP A 49 -4.67 4.42 6.38
CA ASP A 49 -6.03 4.92 6.57
C ASP A 49 -7.03 3.76 6.51
N LYS A 50 -8.22 3.93 7.09
CA LYS A 50 -9.28 2.91 7.08
C LYS A 50 -9.63 2.44 5.67
N THR A 51 -9.67 3.35 4.70
CA THR A 51 -10.07 3.07 3.32
C THR A 51 -8.93 3.27 2.32
N GLY A 52 -7.87 3.99 2.72
CA GLY A 52 -6.78 4.40 1.85
C GLY A 52 -7.07 5.69 1.08
N LEU A 53 -8.28 6.25 1.15
CA LEU A 53 -8.64 7.46 0.42
C LEU A 53 -7.94 8.70 0.99
N GLN A 54 -7.90 8.83 2.32
CA GLN A 54 -7.23 9.98 2.94
C GLN A 54 -5.72 9.90 2.79
N ALA A 55 -5.15 8.70 3.01
CA ALA A 55 -3.73 8.42 2.79
C ALA A 55 -3.31 8.77 1.34
N SER A 56 -4.10 8.33 0.35
CA SER A 56 -3.84 8.67 -1.06
C SER A 56 -3.85 10.18 -1.30
N ARG A 57 -4.85 10.90 -0.77
CA ARG A 57 -4.94 12.36 -0.91
C ARG A 57 -3.74 13.09 -0.30
N ASN A 58 -3.29 12.66 0.88
CA ASN A 58 -2.17 13.29 1.56
C ASN A 58 -0.86 13.04 0.80
N LEU A 59 -0.61 11.81 0.37
CA LEU A 59 0.58 11.47 -0.41
C LEU A 59 0.59 12.18 -1.78
N SER A 60 -0.54 12.27 -2.48
CA SER A 60 -0.61 13.03 -3.74
C SER A 60 -0.40 14.54 -3.55
N LYS A 61 -0.77 15.10 -2.40
CA LYS A 61 -0.46 16.51 -2.07
C LYS A 61 1.03 16.72 -1.80
N LYS A 62 1.67 15.77 -1.12
CA LYS A 62 3.10 15.82 -0.79
C LYS A 62 3.96 15.58 -2.04
N HIS A 63 3.53 14.65 -2.89
CA HIS A 63 4.23 14.18 -4.07
C HIS A 63 3.30 14.28 -5.29
N PRO A 64 3.32 15.39 -6.06
CA PRO A 64 2.42 15.60 -7.20
C PRO A 64 2.53 14.53 -8.30
N ASN A 65 3.65 13.82 -8.38
CA ASN A 65 3.89 12.71 -9.31
C ASN A 65 3.93 11.35 -8.60
N ALA A 66 3.30 11.23 -7.42
CA ALA A 66 3.27 9.99 -6.65
C ALA A 66 2.75 8.84 -7.48
N ARG A 67 3.36 7.67 -7.31
CA ARG A 67 2.84 6.44 -7.89
C ARG A 67 2.40 5.54 -6.76
N LEU A 68 1.12 5.69 -6.42
CA LEU A 68 0.52 5.08 -5.25
C LEU A 68 0.12 3.63 -5.48
N PHE A 69 0.36 2.78 -4.49
CA PHE A 69 -0.09 1.40 -4.46
C PHE A 69 -0.71 1.06 -3.11
N GLY A 70 -1.87 0.41 -3.10
CA GLY A 70 -2.63 0.10 -1.90
C GLY A 70 -2.57 -1.37 -1.50
N ILE A 71 -2.32 -1.64 -0.23
CA ILE A 71 -2.32 -2.98 0.36
C ILE A 71 -3.25 -2.99 1.58
N ARG A 72 -4.06 -4.04 1.72
CA ARG A 72 -4.87 -4.26 2.93
C ARG A 72 -4.03 -5.00 3.96
N ILE A 73 -3.83 -4.37 5.11
CA ILE A 73 -2.92 -4.85 6.14
C ILE A 73 -3.48 -6.16 6.72
N GLY A 74 -2.69 -7.22 6.65
CA GLY A 74 -3.02 -8.54 7.19
C GLY A 74 -3.91 -9.44 6.33
N TYR A 75 -4.23 -9.06 5.10
CA TYR A 75 -5.07 -9.86 4.19
C TYR A 75 -4.40 -10.15 2.85
N ASN A 76 -4.81 -11.25 2.21
CA ASN A 76 -4.27 -11.69 0.91
C ASN A 76 -4.72 -10.82 -0.29
N VAL A 77 -5.79 -10.06 -0.14
CA VAL A 77 -6.34 -9.17 -1.17
C VAL A 77 -6.68 -7.79 -0.61
N ALA A 78 -6.58 -6.75 -1.43
CA ALA A 78 -6.94 -5.38 -1.04
C ALA A 78 -8.46 -5.21 -0.86
N VAL A 79 -9.24 -5.87 -1.72
CA VAL A 79 -10.71 -5.89 -1.74
C VAL A 79 -11.17 -7.14 -2.47
N SER A 80 -12.39 -7.61 -2.19
CA SER A 80 -13.04 -8.70 -2.90
C SER A 80 -14.40 -8.26 -3.43
N PHE A 81 -14.70 -8.60 -4.68
CA PHE A 81 -16.02 -8.42 -5.30
C PHE A 81 -16.68 -9.79 -5.48
N GLY A 82 -17.12 -10.39 -4.37
CA GLY A 82 -17.79 -11.70 -4.35
C GLY A 82 -16.86 -12.93 -4.22
N GLY A 83 -15.55 -12.73 -4.06
CA GLY A 83 -14.58 -13.79 -3.71
C GLY A 83 -14.23 -13.83 -2.23
N VAL A 84 -13.29 -14.69 -1.85
CA VAL A 84 -12.82 -14.85 -0.46
C VAL A 84 -11.70 -13.87 -0.14
N MET A 85 -11.78 -13.22 1.03
CA MET A 85 -10.72 -12.42 1.60
C MET A 85 -10.23 -13.12 2.88
N GLU A 86 -8.96 -13.50 2.91
CA GLU A 86 -8.38 -14.30 4.00
C GLU A 86 -7.36 -13.50 4.80
N ARG A 87 -7.44 -13.58 6.13
CA ARG A 87 -6.41 -13.03 7.03
C ARG A 87 -5.17 -13.91 6.91
N VAL A 88 -4.04 -13.30 6.57
CA VAL A 88 -2.74 -13.98 6.38
C VAL A 88 -1.70 -13.58 7.43
N CYS A 89 -1.94 -12.51 8.17
CA CYS A 89 -1.12 -12.17 9.32
C CYS A 89 -1.47 -13.07 10.51
N LYS A 90 -0.45 -13.41 11.30
CA LYS A 90 -0.61 -14.17 12.54
C LYS A 90 -1.27 -13.33 13.64
#